data_AF-A0A3G9INC7-F1
#
_entry.id   AF-A0A3G9INC7-F1
#
_cell.length_a   1.000
_cell.length_b   1.000
_cell.length_c   1.000
_cell.angle_alpha   90.00
_cell.angle_beta   90.00
_cell.angle_gamma   90.00
#
_symmetry.space_group_name_H-M   'P 1'
#
loop_
_entity.id
_entity.type
_entity.pdbx_description
1 polymer ?
#
loop_
_entity_poly.entity_id
_entity_poly.type
_entity_poly.pdbx_seq_one_letter_code
_entity_poly.pdbx_strand_id
1 'polypeptide(L)' 'MDWYHSWIYENVINTDWFVYSIVYLICGANLLSPIIFYLVMIRKKNIRNE' A
#
# COMPACT_ATOMS: atom_id res chain seq x y z
N MET A 1 -18.43 7.85 23.43
CA MET A 1 -17.06 7.56 22.95
C MET A 1 -17.13 6.11 22.50
N ASP A 2 -17.69 5.86 21.31
CA ASP A 2 -18.13 4.51 20.90
C ASP A 2 -17.80 4.24 19.42
N TRP A 3 -16.69 4.82 18.95
CA TRP A 3 -16.24 4.63 17.57
C TRP A 3 -15.83 3.17 17.32
N TYR A 4 -15.30 2.49 18.34
CA TYR A 4 -14.96 1.06 18.29
C TYR A 4 -16.19 0.14 18.26
N HIS A 5 -17.35 0.59 18.75
CA HIS A 5 -18.64 -0.13 18.67
C HIS A 5 -19.51 0.33 17.50
N SER A 6 -18.97 1.16 16.61
CA SER A 6 -19.71 1.56 15.42
C SER A 6 -19.81 0.37 14.46
N TRP A 7 -21.01 0.19 13.87
CA TRP A 7 -21.31 -0.89 12.91
C TRP A 7 -20.25 -1.04 11.81
N ILE A 8 -19.65 0.08 11.39
CA ILE A 8 -18.57 0.13 10.38
C ILE A 8 -17.30 -0.56 10.90
N TYR A 9 -16.91 -0.33 12.15
CA TYR A 9 -15.71 -0.96 12.71
C TYR A 9 -15.91 -2.47 12.83
N GLU A 10 -17.04 -2.91 13.38
CA GLU A 10 -17.34 -4.32 13.59
C GLU A 10 -17.50 -5.12 12.29
N ASN A 11 -18.15 -4.54 11.27
CA ASN A 11 -18.47 -5.27 10.03
C ASN A 11 -17.49 -5.04 8.87
N VAL A 12 -16.68 -3.98 8.92
CA VAL A 12 -15.77 -3.63 7.82
C VAL A 12 -14.31 -3.68 8.27
N ILE A 13 -13.96 -3.01 9.36
CA ILE A 13 -12.55 -2.83 9.76
C ILE A 13 -12.02 -4.03 10.57
N ASN A 14 -12.85 -4.60 11.44
CA ASN A 14 -12.52 -5.75 12.30
C ASN A 14 -12.62 -7.09 11.56
N THR A 15 -13.05 -7.09 10.30
CA THR A 15 -13.20 -8.32 9.53
C THR A 15 -11.84 -8.74 8.99
N ASP A 16 -11.45 -9.99 9.23
CA ASP A 16 -10.12 -10.52 8.89
C ASP A 16 -9.69 -10.18 7.45
N TRP A 17 -10.60 -10.32 6.48
CA TRP A 17 -10.30 -10.06 5.07
C TRP A 17 -9.85 -8.61 4.79
N PHE A 18 -10.35 -7.63 5.53
CA PHE A 18 -10.00 -6.22 5.36
C PHE A 18 -8.60 -5.92 5.89
N VAL A 19 -8.28 -6.44 7.09
CA VAL A 19 -6.95 -6.32 7.68
C VAL A 19 -5.92 -7.01 6.79
N TYR A 20 -6.20 -8.23 6.31
CA TYR A 20 -5.32 -8.93 5.37
C TYR A 20 -5.13 -8.15 4.06
N SER A 21 -6.18 -7.53 3.52
CA SER A 21 -6.08 -6.70 2.31
C SER A 21 -5.10 -5.53 2.50
N ILE A 22 -5.20 -4.81 3.63
CA ILE A 22 -4.26 -3.73 3.97
C ILE A 22 -2.83 -4.25 4.11
N VAL A 23 -2.65 -5.38 4.80
CA VAL A 23 -1.33 -6.02 4.97
C VAL A 23 -0.74 -6.40 3.62
N TYR A 24 -1.49 -7.06 2.74
CA TYR A 24 -1.02 -7.42 1.39
C TYR A 24 -0.72 -6.20 0.54
N LEU A 25 -1.51 -5.13 0.65
CA LEU A 25 -1.27 -3.89 -0.07
C LEU A 25 0.04 -3.22 0.36
N ILE A 26 0.26 -3.07 1.67
CA ILE A 26 1.50 -2.48 2.21
C ILE A 26 2.71 -3.37 1.89
N CYS A 27 2.56 -4.69 2.04
CA CYS A 27 3.63 -5.64 1.77
C CYS A 27 3.99 -5.67 0.27
N GLY A 28 2.98 -5.68 -0.61
CA GLY A 28 3.16 -5.60 -2.06
C GLY A 28 3.79 -4.29 -2.49
N ALA A 29 3.33 -3.16 -1.94
CA ALA A 29 3.91 -1.85 -2.22
C ALA A 29 5.39 -1.78 -1.77
N ASN A 30 5.73 -2.34 -0.61
CA ASN A 30 7.12 -2.39 -0.16
C ASN A 30 7.99 -3.31 -1.03
N LEU A 31 7.46 -4.45 -1.46
CA LEU A 31 8.17 -5.36 -2.35
C LEU A 31 8.39 -4.75 -3.74
N LEU A 32 7.42 -3.97 -4.23
CA LEU A 32 7.49 -3.28 -5.51
C LEU A 32 8.27 -1.95 -5.44
N SER A 33 8.41 -1.35 -4.26
CA SER A 33 9.14 -0.09 -4.03
C SER A 33 10.53 -0.05 -4.69
N PRO A 34 11.44 -1.04 -4.50
CA PRO A 34 12.76 -1.00 -5.14
C PRO A 34 12.68 -1.08 -6.67
N ILE A 35 11.71 -1.82 -7.22
CA ILE A 35 11.48 -1.94 -8.67
C ILE A 35 10.99 -0.60 -9.23
N ILE A 36 10.01 0.02 -8.58
CA ILE A 36 9.48 1.33 -8.96
C ILE A 36 10.59 2.39 -8.91
N PHE A 37 11.39 2.38 -7.84
CA PHE A 37 12.50 3.32 -7.68
C PHE A 37 13.56 3.15 -8.77
N TYR A 38 13.91 1.91 -9.11
CA TYR A 38 14.84 1.58 -10.18
C TYR A 38 14.34 2.07 -11.56
N LEU A 39 13.06 1.83 -11.88
CA LEU A 39 12.45 2.29 -13.13
C LEU A 39 12.43 3.82 -13.24
N VAL A 40 12.08 4.52 -12.14
CA VAL A 40 12.09 5.99 -12.09
C VAL A 40 13.50 6.54 -12.27
N MET A 41 14.50 5.93 -11.62
CA MET A 41 15.92 6.31 -11.76
C MET A 41 16.45 6.12 -13.18
N ILE A 42 16.14 5.00 -13.85
CA ILE A 42 16.54 4.77 -15.25
C ILE A 42 15.94 5.84 -16.16
N ARG A 43 14.64 6.12 -16.03
CA ARG A 43 13.97 7.16 -16.83
C ARG A 43 14.66 8.51 -16.65
N LYS A 44 15.00 8.88 -15.41
CA LYS A 44 15.72 10.12 -15.11
C LYS A 44 17.12 10.15 -15.71
N LYS A 45 17.84 9.01 -15.73
CA LYS A 45 19.16 8.90 -16.35
C LYS A 45 19.10 9.09 -17.86
N ASN A 46 18.09 8.53 -18.54
CA ASN A 46 17.94 8.67 -19.99
C ASN A 46 17.69 10.13 -20.40
N ILE A 47 16.77 10.83 -19.73
CA ILE A 47 16.41 12.24 -20.03
C ILE A 47 17.59 13.20 -19.80
N ARG A 48 18.54 12.87 -18.91
CA ARG A 48 19.72 13.72 -18.64
C ARG A 48 20.83 13.57 -19.69
N ASN A 49 20.87 12.44 -20.39
CA ASN A 49 21.92 12.12 -21.36
C ASN A 49 21.52 12.45 -22.81
N GLU A 50 20.29 12.95 -23.02
CA GLU A 50 19.82 13.60 -24.26
C GLU A 50 20.03 15.12 -24.15
#